data_AF-A0A4P9TIE2-F1
#
_entry.id   AF-A0A4P9TIE2-F1
#
_cell.length_a   1.000
_cell.length_b   1.000
_cell.length_c   1.000
_cell.angle_alpha   90.00
_cell.angle_beta   90.00
_cell.angle_gamma   90.00
#
_symmetry.space_group_name_H-M   'P 1'
#
loop_
_entity.id
_entity.type
_entity.pdbx_description
1 polymer ?
#
loop_
_entity_poly.entity_id
_entity_poly.type
_entity_poly.pdbx_seq_one_letter_code
_entity_poly.pdbx_strand_id
1 'polypeptide(L)'
;MNRRKFIASTGGIGTAAIGTTVILSGSAAAEIRDHTFRGTSISGESDDGSVTDIRAEAVNVGFRYEGLDEEPGEATVELQVVHGGEAETIDEATTEVNGTSQSNVALGEELAGSVLDHDGLSASDFKAEEDSSTTEKNVALRLVVTVNDVSGSSETDLNVVMRNTEADAGVGGEADGEVVTEEEDDPDDDPDDGPVAEINAIVEDINAQLENVDPVSTIEDTSDETIGALINEIFTQVTAEIEAQAGVEYDVSTPAEAREAAENASLPPIADALNNAADAVEEIASLADYTIDDGSDGDSGNETVAEINAIVEDINAQLENVDPVGTIENTDSGTIDDLAAEIFTQVTAEIEAQSGMEYDVSTVAEAREAAENAPLPPIADALNNAADAVEEIRNLADT
;
A
#
# COMPACT_ATOMS: atom_id res chain seq x y z
N MET A 1 44.58 60.81 -21.80
CA MET A 1 44.61 59.51 -22.51
C MET A 1 45.09 58.46 -21.52
N ASN A 2 44.18 57.58 -21.08
CA ASN A 2 44.42 56.25 -20.51
C ASN A 2 43.03 55.72 -20.07
N ARG A 3 42.33 55.10 -21.02
CA ARG A 3 41.08 54.39 -20.76
C ARG A 3 41.45 53.04 -20.15
N ARG A 4 41.30 52.89 -18.82
CA ARG A 4 41.22 51.55 -18.21
C ARG A 4 39.84 51.01 -18.55
N LYS A 5 39.82 50.02 -19.44
CA LYS A 5 38.65 49.21 -19.77
C LYS A 5 38.53 48.19 -18.64
N PHE A 6 37.64 48.44 -17.68
CA PHE A 6 37.15 47.38 -16.80
C PHE A 6 36.16 46.57 -17.65
N ILE A 7 36.52 45.31 -17.91
CA ILE A 7 35.60 44.29 -18.37
C ILE A 7 34.87 43.84 -17.10
N ALA A 8 33.63 44.28 -16.93
CA ALA A 8 32.72 43.62 -16.02
C ALA A 8 32.30 42.32 -16.71
N SER A 9 32.85 41.21 -16.21
CA SER A 9 32.28 39.88 -16.36
C SER A 9 30.94 39.88 -15.65
N THR A 10 29.84 39.80 -16.39
CA THR A 10 28.55 39.30 -15.88
C THR A 10 28.38 37.92 -16.46
N GLY A 11 28.56 36.92 -15.59
CA GLY A 11 28.14 35.55 -15.81
C GLY A 11 26.62 35.47 -16.01
N GLY A 12 26.20 34.33 -16.55
CA GLY A 12 24.86 34.08 -17.00
C GLY A 12 23.78 34.12 -15.93
N ILE A 13 22.56 34.28 -16.43
CA ILE A 13 21.28 33.82 -15.90
C ILE A 13 20.44 33.76 -17.20
N GLY A 14 20.11 32.59 -17.76
CA GLY A 14 19.17 31.66 -17.16
C GLY A 14 17.83 32.37 -17.05
N THR A 15 17.11 32.52 -18.16
CA THR A 15 15.74 33.06 -18.09
C THR A 15 14.82 31.91 -17.71
N ALA A 16 14.82 31.56 -16.42
CA ALA A 16 13.69 30.89 -15.81
C ALA A 16 12.56 31.92 -15.70
N ALA A 17 11.45 31.65 -16.37
CA ALA A 17 10.23 32.43 -16.19
C ALA A 17 9.40 31.77 -15.09
N ILE A 18 9.68 32.13 -13.83
CA ILE A 18 8.73 31.98 -12.73
C ILE A 18 8.02 33.33 -12.58
N GLY A 19 6.69 33.35 -12.66
CA GLY A 19 5.93 34.54 -12.32
C GLY A 19 4.48 34.59 -12.81
N THR A 20 3.57 34.26 -11.90
CA THR A 20 2.25 34.88 -11.68
C THR A 20 1.10 34.62 -12.66
N THR A 21 0.08 33.97 -12.09
CA THR A 21 -1.33 33.84 -12.43
C THR A 21 -1.92 34.89 -13.37
N VAL A 22 -2.58 34.40 -14.42
CA VAL A 22 -3.69 35.08 -15.09
C VAL A 22 -4.82 34.06 -15.30
N ILE A 23 -5.78 34.01 -14.36
CA ILE A 23 -7.09 33.41 -14.63
C ILE A 23 -7.85 34.41 -15.52
N LEU A 24 -7.86 34.15 -16.82
CA LEU A 24 -8.72 34.81 -17.80
C LEU A 24 -9.63 33.73 -18.40
N SER A 25 -10.91 33.74 -18.02
CA SER A 25 -12.07 33.17 -18.72
C SER A 25 -11.85 31.86 -19.53
N GLY A 26 -12.23 30.71 -18.94
CA GLY A 26 -12.64 29.47 -19.61
C GLY A 26 -11.89 29.09 -20.89
N SER A 27 -10.58 28.86 -20.79
CA SER A 27 -9.80 28.31 -21.91
C SER A 27 -9.78 26.80 -21.80
N ALA A 28 -10.10 26.11 -22.89
CA ALA A 28 -10.09 24.65 -22.92
C ALA A 28 -8.69 24.12 -22.59
N ALA A 29 -8.60 23.08 -21.75
CA ALA A 29 -7.35 22.47 -21.31
C ALA A 29 -7.46 20.95 -21.25
N ALA A 30 -6.34 20.26 -21.46
CA ALA A 30 -6.17 18.83 -21.25
C ALA A 30 -4.87 18.60 -20.46
N GLU A 31 -4.82 17.57 -19.63
CA GLU A 31 -3.70 17.33 -18.72
C GLU A 31 -3.60 15.84 -18.38
N ILE A 32 -2.39 15.28 -18.42
CA ILE A 32 -2.06 13.95 -17.88
C ILE A 32 -1.97 14.07 -16.36
N ARG A 33 -2.56 13.14 -15.61
CA ARG A 33 -2.53 13.16 -14.14
C ARG A 33 -1.93 11.88 -13.61
N ASP A 34 -2.70 10.80 -13.66
CA ASP A 34 -2.28 9.51 -13.14
C ASP A 34 -1.48 8.79 -14.21
N HIS A 35 -0.23 8.42 -13.95
CA HIS A 35 0.54 7.56 -14.85
C HIS A 35 1.79 7.08 -14.12
N THR A 36 2.33 5.95 -14.55
CA THR A 36 3.64 5.47 -14.12
C THR A 36 4.44 5.12 -15.36
N PHE A 37 5.62 5.73 -15.50
CA PHE A 37 6.58 5.31 -16.52
C PHE A 37 7.37 4.11 -16.03
N ARG A 38 7.69 3.18 -16.92
CA ARG A 38 8.53 2.01 -16.61
C ARG A 38 9.53 1.76 -17.73
N GLY A 39 10.70 1.26 -17.35
CA GLY A 39 11.67 0.68 -18.27
C GLY A 39 11.87 -0.79 -17.95
N THR A 40 11.98 -1.65 -18.97
CA THR A 40 12.33 -3.05 -18.76
C THR A 40 13.84 -3.26 -18.91
N SER A 41 14.42 -4.20 -18.15
CA SER A 41 15.82 -4.64 -18.35
C SER A 41 16.01 -5.24 -19.74
N ILE A 42 17.13 -4.91 -20.39
CA ILE A 42 17.40 -5.25 -21.78
C ILE A 42 18.62 -6.16 -21.85
N SER A 43 18.44 -7.36 -22.39
CA SER A 43 19.55 -8.22 -22.79
C SER A 43 19.87 -7.99 -24.27
N GLY A 44 21.11 -7.58 -24.59
CA GLY A 44 21.59 -7.40 -25.96
C GLY A 44 22.67 -8.41 -26.35
N GLU A 45 22.44 -9.18 -27.42
CA GLU A 45 23.48 -9.97 -28.11
C GLU A 45 24.02 -9.15 -29.29
N SER A 46 24.84 -8.11 -29.05
CA SER A 46 25.48 -7.36 -30.15
C SER A 46 26.99 -7.52 -30.18
N ASP A 47 27.52 -7.77 -31.37
CA ASP A 47 28.96 -7.95 -31.62
C ASP A 47 29.80 -6.68 -31.29
N ASP A 48 29.15 -5.55 -31.03
CA ASP A 48 29.79 -4.27 -30.71
C ASP A 48 29.50 -3.77 -29.29
N GLY A 49 28.83 -4.56 -28.44
CA GLY A 49 28.50 -4.19 -27.06
C GLY A 49 27.38 -3.14 -26.94
N SER A 50 26.55 -2.97 -27.97
CA SER A 50 25.34 -2.15 -27.95
C SER A 50 24.07 -2.96 -27.71
N VAL A 51 22.98 -2.30 -27.31
CA VAL A 51 21.64 -2.91 -27.16
C VAL A 51 20.83 -2.81 -28.44
N THR A 52 19.98 -3.81 -28.68
CA THR A 52 19.15 -3.89 -29.90
C THR A 52 17.71 -3.44 -29.70
N ASP A 53 17.26 -3.30 -28.45
CA ASP A 53 15.91 -2.84 -28.08
C ASP A 53 16.02 -2.07 -26.76
N ILE A 54 15.28 -0.97 -26.57
CA ILE A 54 15.18 -0.28 -25.28
C ILE A 54 13.71 -0.02 -25.02
N ARG A 55 13.07 -0.78 -24.13
CA ARG A 55 11.63 -0.70 -23.92
C ARG A 55 11.25 0.34 -22.89
N ALA A 56 10.38 1.25 -23.30
CA ALA A 56 9.70 2.20 -22.44
C ALA A 56 8.21 1.86 -22.41
N GLU A 57 7.64 1.92 -21.21
CA GLU A 57 6.24 1.58 -20.93
C GLU A 57 5.60 2.73 -20.13
N ALA A 58 4.31 2.98 -20.39
CA ALA A 58 3.48 3.86 -19.57
C ALA A 58 2.21 3.10 -19.17
N VAL A 59 2.02 2.95 -17.86
CA VAL A 59 0.90 2.22 -17.26
C VAL A 59 0.04 3.15 -16.41
N ASN A 60 -1.18 2.71 -16.08
CA ASN A 60 -2.14 3.45 -15.27
C ASN A 60 -2.43 4.87 -15.79
N VAL A 61 -2.36 5.06 -17.12
CA VAL A 61 -2.47 6.39 -17.72
C VAL A 61 -3.90 6.94 -17.59
N GLY A 62 -4.01 8.09 -16.94
CA GLY A 62 -5.20 8.84 -16.65
C GLY A 62 -5.02 10.32 -17.00
N PHE A 63 -6.09 10.94 -17.49
CA PHE A 63 -6.07 12.33 -17.92
C PHE A 63 -7.38 13.07 -17.60
N ARG A 64 -7.30 14.40 -17.60
CA ARG A 64 -8.45 15.29 -17.51
C ARG A 64 -8.54 16.22 -18.72
N TYR A 65 -9.74 16.71 -18.98
CA TYR A 65 -9.94 17.85 -19.88
C TYR A 65 -11.10 18.72 -19.39
N GLU A 66 -11.05 20.01 -19.68
CA GLU A 66 -12.12 20.93 -19.31
C GLU A 66 -12.31 22.03 -20.35
N GLY A 67 -13.54 22.55 -20.43
CA GLY A 67 -13.84 23.77 -21.16
C GLY A 67 -13.83 23.61 -22.69
N LEU A 68 -14.05 22.40 -23.21
CA LEU A 68 -14.16 22.18 -24.66
C LEU A 68 -15.40 22.89 -25.24
N ASP A 69 -15.25 23.49 -26.42
CA ASP A 69 -16.35 24.17 -27.12
C ASP A 69 -17.38 23.18 -27.72
N GLU A 70 -16.94 21.96 -28.03
CA GLU A 70 -17.73 20.89 -28.63
C GLU A 70 -17.38 19.53 -27.99
N GLU A 71 -18.28 18.56 -28.09
CA GLU A 71 -18.06 17.22 -27.54
C GLU A 71 -17.03 16.46 -28.39
N PRO A 72 -15.94 15.92 -27.79
CA PRO A 72 -14.81 15.37 -28.52
C PRO A 72 -15.05 13.98 -29.14
N GLY A 73 -15.84 13.12 -28.49
CA GLY A 73 -16.06 11.74 -28.92
C GLY A 73 -14.89 10.81 -28.64
N GLU A 74 -13.65 11.24 -28.93
CA GLU A 74 -12.43 10.47 -28.77
C GLU A 74 -11.28 11.33 -28.19
N ALA A 75 -10.40 10.68 -27.44
CA ALA A 75 -9.15 11.23 -26.93
C ALA A 75 -8.01 10.31 -27.34
N THR A 76 -6.91 10.88 -27.82
CA THR A 76 -5.69 10.14 -28.19
C THR A 76 -4.63 10.38 -27.14
N VAL A 77 -3.96 9.32 -26.70
CA VAL A 77 -2.79 9.39 -25.82
C VAL A 77 -1.60 8.77 -26.56
N GLU A 78 -0.51 9.51 -26.65
CA GLU A 78 0.73 9.12 -27.33
C GLU A 78 1.87 9.02 -26.32
N LEU A 79 2.61 7.92 -26.35
CA LEU A 79 3.91 7.79 -25.71
C LEU A 79 4.98 8.16 -26.73
N GLN A 80 5.78 9.17 -26.40
CA GLN A 80 6.78 9.77 -27.28
C GLN A 80 8.16 9.73 -26.64
N VAL A 81 9.18 9.65 -27.48
CA VAL A 81 10.58 9.87 -27.10
C VAL A 81 11.00 11.25 -27.59
N VAL A 82 11.67 12.01 -26.73
CA VAL A 82 12.18 13.35 -27.07
C VAL A 82 13.70 13.33 -27.10
N HIS A 83 14.29 13.54 -28.28
CA HIS A 83 15.75 13.63 -28.43
C HIS A 83 16.16 14.81 -29.32
N GLY A 84 17.10 15.62 -28.84
CA GLY A 84 17.58 16.79 -29.60
C GLY A 84 16.51 17.87 -29.85
N GLY A 85 15.39 17.84 -29.11
CA GLY A 85 14.24 18.72 -29.30
C GLY A 85 13.24 18.26 -30.36
N GLU A 86 13.47 17.10 -30.97
CA GLU A 86 12.51 16.40 -31.82
C GLU A 86 11.80 15.34 -30.97
N ALA A 87 10.52 15.10 -31.25
CA ALA A 87 9.71 14.14 -30.52
C ALA A 87 9.03 13.20 -31.51
N GLU A 88 9.12 11.91 -31.24
CA GLU A 88 8.56 10.86 -32.08
C GLU A 88 7.72 9.91 -31.24
N THR A 89 6.52 9.61 -31.73
CA THR A 89 5.58 8.68 -31.10
C THR A 89 6.08 7.26 -31.28
N ILE A 90 6.30 6.57 -30.17
CA ILE A 90 6.71 5.16 -30.12
C ILE A 90 5.52 4.24 -29.88
N ASP A 91 4.44 4.74 -29.27
CA ASP A 91 3.15 4.04 -29.18
C ASP A 91 1.98 5.02 -29.00
N GLU A 92 0.76 4.63 -29.39
CA GLU A 92 -0.45 5.45 -29.27
C GLU A 92 -1.71 4.61 -28.99
N ALA A 93 -2.63 5.21 -28.24
CA ALA A 93 -3.95 4.63 -27.95
C ALA A 93 -5.05 5.68 -28.02
N THR A 94 -6.28 5.23 -28.25
CA THR A 94 -7.46 6.09 -28.36
C THR A 94 -8.60 5.57 -27.51
N THR A 95 -9.25 6.46 -26.76
CA THR A 95 -10.38 6.10 -25.89
C THR A 95 -11.59 7.00 -26.14
N GLU A 96 -12.80 6.44 -25.99
CA GLU A 96 -14.04 7.19 -26.16
C GLU A 96 -14.27 8.12 -24.96
N VAL A 97 -14.55 9.40 -25.23
CA VAL A 97 -14.76 10.43 -24.21
C VAL A 97 -16.00 11.27 -24.50
N ASN A 98 -16.72 11.67 -23.45
CA ASN A 98 -18.00 12.36 -23.57
C ASN A 98 -18.09 13.58 -22.66
N GLY A 99 -18.91 14.55 -23.07
CA GLY A 99 -19.02 15.84 -22.40
C GLY A 99 -17.88 16.79 -22.74
N THR A 100 -18.02 18.05 -22.31
CA THR A 100 -17.04 19.11 -22.57
C THR A 100 -16.00 19.26 -21.47
N SER A 101 -16.17 18.53 -20.36
CA SER A 101 -15.24 18.47 -19.23
C SER A 101 -15.33 17.11 -18.53
N GLN A 102 -14.18 16.50 -18.23
CA GLN A 102 -14.03 15.28 -17.44
C GLN A 102 -12.77 15.37 -16.57
N SER A 103 -12.88 14.92 -15.32
CA SER A 103 -11.80 15.08 -14.34
C SER A 103 -10.89 13.88 -14.20
N ASN A 104 -11.40 12.65 -14.42
CA ASN A 104 -10.67 11.39 -14.28
C ASN A 104 -11.06 10.45 -15.43
N VAL A 105 -10.36 10.51 -16.56
CA VAL A 105 -10.52 9.58 -17.68
C VAL A 105 -9.34 8.62 -17.69
N ALA A 106 -9.61 7.33 -17.52
CA ALA A 106 -8.60 6.29 -17.67
C ALA A 106 -8.45 5.89 -19.14
N LEU A 107 -7.22 5.73 -19.61
CA LEU A 107 -6.93 5.17 -20.92
C LEU A 107 -7.35 3.69 -20.99
N GLY A 108 -7.04 2.93 -19.93
CA GLY A 108 -7.44 1.53 -19.78
C GLY A 108 -6.54 0.52 -20.50
N GLU A 109 -5.49 0.98 -21.16
CA GLU A 109 -4.44 0.16 -21.77
C GLU A 109 -3.04 0.72 -21.47
N GLU A 110 -2.04 -0.14 -21.61
CA GLU A 110 -0.62 0.18 -21.50
C GLU A 110 -0.10 0.68 -22.85
N LEU A 111 0.75 1.70 -22.81
CA LEU A 111 1.52 2.14 -23.98
C LEU A 111 2.94 1.63 -23.85
N ALA A 112 3.46 0.96 -24.88
CA ALA A 112 4.79 0.36 -24.85
C ALA A 112 5.48 0.40 -26.21
N GLY A 113 6.71 0.91 -26.25
CA GLY A 113 7.48 1.06 -27.50
C GLY A 113 8.99 1.01 -27.28
N SER A 114 9.74 0.96 -28.37
CA SER A 114 11.20 1.01 -28.32
C SER A 114 11.70 2.45 -28.40
N VAL A 115 12.58 2.85 -27.50
CA VAL A 115 13.26 4.15 -27.56
C VAL A 115 14.11 4.27 -28.83
N LEU A 116 14.57 3.14 -29.37
CA LEU A 116 15.34 3.09 -30.60
C LEU A 116 14.47 3.29 -31.86
N ASP A 117 13.15 3.39 -31.73
CA ASP A 117 12.27 3.79 -32.84
C ASP A 117 12.40 5.28 -33.17
N HIS A 118 13.01 6.08 -32.28
CA HIS A 118 13.32 7.48 -32.55
C HIS A 118 14.50 7.62 -33.52
N ASP A 119 14.32 8.25 -34.69
CA ASP A 119 15.32 8.34 -35.77
C ASP A 119 16.67 8.99 -35.34
N GLY A 120 16.62 9.85 -34.32
CA GLY A 120 17.78 10.51 -33.70
C GLY A 120 18.57 9.67 -32.70
N LEU A 121 18.09 8.48 -32.33
CA LEU A 121 18.73 7.56 -31.39
C LEU A 121 19.14 6.28 -32.10
N SER A 122 20.28 5.71 -31.68
CA SER A 122 20.79 4.47 -32.22
C SER A 122 21.31 3.58 -31.12
N ALA A 123 21.34 2.26 -31.34
CA ALA A 123 21.97 1.29 -30.44
C ALA A 123 23.39 1.74 -29.99
N SER A 124 24.16 2.31 -30.93
CA SER A 124 25.54 2.75 -30.67
C SER A 124 25.64 3.91 -29.67
N ASP A 125 24.56 4.64 -29.44
CA ASP A 125 24.50 5.67 -28.41
C ASP A 125 24.52 5.11 -26.99
N PHE A 126 24.16 3.84 -26.82
CA PHE A 126 24.05 3.14 -25.54
C PHE A 126 25.12 2.06 -25.44
N LYS A 127 26.33 2.37 -25.92
CA LYS A 127 27.46 1.44 -25.94
C LYS A 127 28.40 1.72 -24.77
N ALA A 128 28.79 0.66 -24.07
CA ALA A 128 29.91 0.70 -23.13
C ALA A 128 31.26 0.74 -23.90
N GLU A 129 32.06 1.78 -23.66
CA GLU A 129 33.32 1.98 -24.40
C GLU A 129 34.45 1.06 -23.95
N GLU A 130 34.46 0.64 -22.68
CA GLU A 130 35.54 -0.16 -22.08
C GLU A 130 35.02 -1.48 -21.46
N ASP A 131 35.92 -2.47 -21.37
CA ASP A 131 35.65 -3.75 -20.72
C ASP A 131 35.34 -3.53 -19.24
N SER A 132 34.25 -4.14 -18.74
CA SER A 132 33.77 -3.95 -17.36
C SER A 132 33.45 -2.49 -17.00
N SER A 133 33.08 -1.68 -17.99
CA SER A 133 32.61 -0.31 -17.79
C SER A 133 31.09 -0.22 -17.71
N THR A 134 30.63 0.86 -17.07
CA THR A 134 29.23 1.29 -17.06
C THR A 134 29.09 2.55 -17.92
N THR A 135 28.03 2.64 -18.72
CA THR A 135 27.64 3.86 -19.44
C THR A 135 26.20 4.18 -19.11
N GLU A 136 25.92 5.45 -18.83
CA GLU A 136 24.60 5.94 -18.46
C GLU A 136 24.17 6.97 -19.50
N LYS A 137 22.94 6.85 -20.00
CA LYS A 137 22.38 7.81 -20.96
C LYS A 137 20.90 8.02 -20.69
N ASN A 138 20.54 9.29 -20.47
CA ASN A 138 19.16 9.69 -20.25
C ASN A 138 18.45 9.92 -21.59
N VAL A 139 17.19 9.52 -21.62
CA VAL A 139 16.27 9.69 -22.73
C VAL A 139 14.98 10.28 -22.18
N ALA A 140 14.59 11.46 -22.66
CA ALA A 140 13.32 12.05 -22.26
C ALA A 140 12.15 11.29 -22.89
N LEU A 141 11.22 10.84 -22.06
CA LEU A 141 9.93 10.30 -22.44
C LEU A 141 8.86 11.37 -22.25
N ARG A 142 7.84 11.34 -23.10
CA ARG A 142 6.71 12.26 -23.03
C ARG A 142 5.41 11.54 -23.31
N LEU A 143 4.46 11.68 -22.40
CA LEU A 143 3.06 11.34 -22.66
C LEU A 143 2.33 12.60 -23.14
N VAL A 144 1.61 12.48 -24.24
CA VAL A 144 0.77 13.56 -24.77
C VAL A 144 -0.65 13.06 -24.85
N VAL A 145 -1.58 13.76 -24.22
CA VAL A 145 -3.02 13.57 -24.46
C VAL A 145 -3.52 14.66 -25.38
N THR A 146 -4.30 14.27 -26.38
CA THR A 146 -5.01 15.18 -27.29
C THR A 146 -6.50 14.87 -27.27
N VAL A 147 -7.31 15.88 -26.96
CA VAL A 147 -8.77 15.82 -26.97
C VAL A 147 -9.27 16.95 -27.89
N ASN A 148 -9.78 16.59 -29.08
CA ASN A 148 -9.98 17.54 -30.19
C ASN A 148 -8.68 18.30 -30.55
N ASP A 149 -8.68 19.64 -30.43
CA ASP A 149 -7.55 20.53 -30.71
C ASP A 149 -6.81 20.93 -29.43
N VAL A 150 -7.13 20.31 -28.29
CA VAL A 150 -6.57 20.64 -26.98
C VAL A 150 -5.65 19.52 -26.53
N SER A 151 -4.40 19.85 -26.21
CA SER A 151 -3.40 18.89 -25.79
C SER A 151 -2.82 19.21 -24.41
N GLY A 152 -2.52 18.17 -23.66
CA GLY A 152 -1.72 18.21 -22.44
C GLY A 152 -0.56 17.23 -22.54
N SER A 153 0.50 17.43 -21.76
CA SER A 153 1.62 16.51 -21.73
C SER A 153 2.23 16.36 -20.35
N SER A 154 2.85 15.19 -20.11
CA SER A 154 3.74 14.89 -19.00
C SER A 154 5.07 14.41 -19.56
N GLU A 155 6.19 14.80 -18.96
CA GLU A 155 7.55 14.44 -19.39
C GLU A 155 8.28 13.77 -18.21
N THR A 156 9.18 12.82 -18.50
CA THR A 156 10.09 12.19 -17.52
C THR A 156 11.39 11.80 -18.21
N ASP A 157 12.43 11.48 -17.44
CA ASP A 157 13.69 10.96 -17.97
C ASP A 157 13.84 9.46 -17.70
N LEU A 158 14.14 8.71 -18.77
CA LEU A 158 14.50 7.30 -18.72
C LEU A 158 16.02 7.18 -18.71
N ASN A 159 16.60 6.77 -17.59
CA ASN A 159 18.04 6.52 -17.49
C ASN A 159 18.36 5.09 -17.93
N VAL A 160 19.13 4.97 -19.01
CA VAL A 160 19.59 3.66 -19.52
C VAL A 160 21.01 3.41 -19.02
N VAL A 161 21.15 2.43 -18.13
CA VAL A 161 22.40 2.01 -17.52
C VAL A 161 22.92 0.75 -18.22
N MET A 162 24.00 0.91 -18.96
CA MET A 162 24.63 -0.16 -19.72
C MET A 162 25.83 -0.71 -18.98
N ARG A 163 25.84 -2.02 -18.71
CA ARG A 163 26.94 -2.72 -18.04
C ARG A 163 27.55 -3.75 -18.97
N ASN A 164 28.84 -3.59 -19.25
CA ASN A 164 29.57 -4.59 -20.02
C ASN A 164 30.04 -5.73 -19.12
N THR A 165 29.52 -6.94 -19.30
CA THR A 165 29.78 -8.09 -18.42
C THR A 165 30.97 -8.94 -18.88
N GLU A 166 31.38 -8.85 -20.15
CA GLU A 166 32.53 -9.59 -20.71
C GLU A 166 33.73 -8.69 -21.03
N ALA A 167 34.94 -9.20 -20.79
CA ALA A 167 36.16 -8.58 -21.27
C ALA A 167 36.37 -8.98 -22.74
N ASP A 168 36.45 -8.00 -23.65
CA ASP A 168 36.51 -8.10 -25.12
C ASP A 168 35.19 -7.80 -25.89
N ALA A 169 34.25 -7.00 -25.36
CA ALA A 169 32.99 -6.67 -26.05
C ALA A 169 33.17 -5.88 -27.37
N GLY A 170 34.34 -5.25 -27.59
CA GLY A 170 34.69 -4.61 -28.86
C GLY A 170 34.88 -5.57 -30.04
N VAL A 171 34.83 -6.89 -29.81
CA VAL A 171 34.88 -7.95 -30.82
C VAL A 171 33.72 -8.95 -30.73
N GLY A 172 32.70 -8.64 -29.93
CA GLY A 172 31.43 -9.35 -29.81
C GLY A 172 31.29 -10.23 -28.59
N GLY A 173 30.86 -9.61 -27.49
CA GLY A 173 30.52 -10.25 -26.23
C GLY A 173 29.12 -9.85 -25.74
N GLU A 174 28.68 -10.50 -24.67
CA GLU A 174 27.37 -10.24 -24.05
C GLU A 174 27.37 -8.86 -23.36
N ALA A 175 26.38 -8.01 -23.67
CA ALA A 175 26.13 -6.75 -22.99
C ALA A 175 24.79 -6.82 -22.24
N ASP A 176 24.79 -6.40 -20.98
CA ASP A 176 23.58 -6.35 -20.15
C ASP A 176 23.20 -4.89 -19.90
N GLY A 177 21.92 -4.59 -20.03
CA GLY A 177 21.36 -3.24 -19.88
C GLY A 177 20.26 -3.24 -18.83
N GLU A 178 20.35 -2.30 -17.91
CA GLU A 178 19.30 -2.00 -16.94
C GLU A 178 18.71 -0.64 -17.30
N VAL A 179 17.40 -0.56 -17.40
CA VAL A 179 16.70 0.71 -17.57
C VAL A 179 16.09 1.08 -16.23
N VAL A 180 16.41 2.28 -15.77
CA VAL A 180 15.87 2.85 -14.54
C VAL A 180 15.11 4.11 -14.96
N THR A 181 13.81 4.15 -14.70
CA THR A 181 13.07 5.41 -14.77
C THR A 181 13.51 6.27 -13.59
N GLU A 182 14.19 7.38 -13.89
CA GLU A 182 14.37 8.44 -12.92
C GLU A 182 13.00 9.12 -12.88
N GLU A 183 12.12 8.65 -11.98
CA GLU A 183 11.01 9.51 -11.56
C GLU A 183 11.69 10.81 -11.13
N GLU A 184 11.33 11.93 -11.77
CA GLU A 184 11.96 13.21 -11.44
C GLU A 184 11.83 13.35 -9.93
N ASP A 185 12.97 13.28 -9.23
CA ASP A 185 13.08 13.72 -7.85
C ASP A 185 12.37 15.07 -7.83
N ASP A 186 11.20 15.12 -7.19
CA ASP A 186 10.51 16.37 -6.91
C ASP A 186 11.60 17.30 -6.34
N PRO A 187 11.75 18.56 -6.71
CA PRO A 187 12.76 19.43 -6.07
C PRO A 187 12.58 19.60 -4.54
N ASP A 188 11.56 18.96 -3.96
CA ASP A 188 11.38 18.72 -2.51
C ASP A 188 11.87 17.32 -2.04
N ASP A 189 12.20 16.41 -2.94
CA ASP A 189 12.88 15.13 -2.71
C ASP A 189 14.41 15.38 -2.63
N ASP A 190 14.83 15.85 -1.46
CA ASP A 190 16.23 15.80 -1.08
C ASP A 190 16.62 14.31 -1.08
N PRO A 191 17.68 13.85 -1.76
CA PRO A 191 18.12 12.44 -1.76
C PRO A 191 18.66 11.96 -0.38
N ASP A 192 18.29 12.68 0.69
CA ASP A 192 18.57 12.47 2.10
C ASP A 192 17.28 12.47 2.96
N ASP A 193 16.09 12.61 2.37
CA ASP A 193 14.81 12.56 3.07
C ASP A 193 14.39 11.09 3.23
N GLY A 194 15.16 10.36 4.05
CA GLY A 194 14.79 9.02 4.50
C GLY A 194 13.39 8.99 5.10
N PRO A 195 12.85 7.81 5.47
CA PRO A 195 11.42 7.58 5.70
C PRO A 195 10.73 8.54 6.69
N VAL A 196 11.49 9.20 7.57
CA VAL A 196 11.03 10.32 8.42
C VAL A 196 10.39 11.47 7.63
N ALA A 197 10.97 11.87 6.50
CA ALA A 197 10.52 13.03 5.73
C ALA A 197 9.26 12.72 4.93
N GLU A 198 9.22 11.57 4.24
CA GLU A 198 8.02 11.06 3.58
C GLU A 198 6.85 10.93 4.57
N ILE A 199 7.11 10.37 5.77
CA ILE A 199 6.10 10.29 6.83
C ILE A 199 5.66 11.70 7.30
N ASN A 200 6.58 12.65 7.43
CA ASN A 200 6.23 14.01 7.81
C ASN A 200 5.40 14.72 6.73
N ALA A 201 5.60 14.43 5.45
CA ALA A 201 4.76 14.94 4.36
C ALA A 201 3.32 14.41 4.46
N ILE A 202 3.15 13.11 4.73
CA ILE A 202 1.83 12.50 4.99
C ILE A 202 1.16 13.17 6.21
N VAL A 203 1.94 13.45 7.27
CA VAL A 203 1.44 14.17 8.45
C VAL A 203 1.01 15.60 8.12
N GLU A 204 1.71 16.30 7.22
CA GLU A 204 1.31 17.62 6.73
C GLU A 204 -0.03 17.57 5.98
N ASP A 205 -0.25 16.55 5.14
CA ASP A 205 -1.51 16.34 4.43
C ASP A 205 -2.68 16.01 5.35
N ILE A 206 -2.44 15.23 6.41
CA ILE A 206 -3.43 15.00 7.48
C ILE A 206 -3.74 16.33 8.17
N ASN A 207 -2.72 17.09 8.57
CA ASN A 207 -2.87 18.36 9.27
C ASN A 207 -3.61 19.42 8.43
N ALA A 208 -3.50 19.38 7.11
CA ALA A 208 -4.24 20.25 6.21
C ALA A 208 -5.77 20.01 6.25
N GLN A 209 -6.19 18.81 6.70
CA GLN A 209 -7.59 18.41 6.83
C GLN A 209 -8.15 18.61 8.25
N LEU A 210 -7.30 18.81 9.26
CA LEU A 210 -7.69 19.07 10.65
C LEU A 210 -7.92 20.59 10.85
N GLU A 211 -9.18 21.01 11.07
CA GLU A 211 -9.53 22.44 11.23
C GLU A 211 -9.83 22.83 12.69
N ASN A 212 -10.37 21.92 13.50
CA ASN A 212 -10.93 22.18 14.83
C ASN A 212 -10.16 21.54 15.99
N VAL A 213 -9.15 20.71 15.71
CA VAL A 213 -8.30 20.03 16.70
C VAL A 213 -6.84 20.48 16.65
N ASP A 214 -6.03 19.97 17.58
CA ASP A 214 -4.59 20.21 17.55
C ASP A 214 -3.96 19.39 16.40
N PRO A 215 -2.95 19.93 15.71
CA PRO A 215 -2.28 19.21 14.64
C PRO A 215 -1.50 18.02 15.20
N VAL A 216 -1.37 16.97 14.38
CA VAL A 216 -0.47 15.84 14.59
C VAL A 216 0.98 16.32 14.52
N SER A 217 1.79 15.87 15.47
CA SER A 217 3.20 16.21 15.59
C SER A 217 4.05 15.53 14.50
N THR A 218 5.06 16.25 14.00
CA THR A 218 6.10 15.67 13.13
C THR A 218 7.06 14.78 13.92
N ILE A 219 7.67 13.81 13.26
CA ILE A 219 8.63 12.87 13.85
C ILE A 219 10.09 13.22 13.48
N GLU A 220 11.03 12.72 14.29
CA GLU A 220 12.47 12.89 14.07
C GLU A 220 13.21 11.56 13.76
N ASP A 221 12.56 10.41 13.97
CA ASP A 221 13.06 9.06 13.67
C ASP A 221 11.91 8.08 13.37
N THR A 222 12.24 6.93 12.78
CA THR A 222 11.29 5.85 12.46
C THR A 222 11.34 4.67 13.43
N SER A 223 11.71 4.91 14.69
CA SER A 223 11.65 3.83 15.69
C SER A 223 10.21 3.39 15.94
N ASP A 224 9.99 2.10 16.22
CA ASP A 224 8.66 1.54 16.51
C ASP A 224 7.90 2.32 17.61
N GLU A 225 8.61 2.86 18.60
CA GLU A 225 8.03 3.69 19.65
C GLU A 225 7.51 5.03 19.11
N THR A 226 8.30 5.69 18.25
CA THR A 226 7.91 6.96 17.60
C THR A 226 6.76 6.76 16.62
N ILE A 227 6.83 5.70 15.79
CA ILE A 227 5.80 5.40 14.78
C ILE A 227 4.49 4.95 15.44
N GLY A 228 4.55 4.08 16.44
CA GLY A 228 3.36 3.68 17.20
C GLY A 228 2.71 4.87 17.92
N ALA A 229 3.50 5.81 18.44
CA ALA A 229 2.97 7.03 19.04
C ALA A 229 2.33 7.96 17.99
N LEU A 230 2.95 8.11 16.82
CA LEU A 230 2.43 8.92 15.71
C LEU A 230 1.09 8.37 15.20
N ILE A 231 1.00 7.07 14.95
CA ILE A 231 -0.22 6.42 14.47
C ILE A 231 -1.38 6.65 15.45
N ASN A 232 -1.12 6.47 16.75
CA ASN A 232 -2.11 6.72 17.80
C ASN A 232 -2.53 8.21 17.85
N GLU A 233 -1.58 9.13 17.66
CA GLU A 233 -1.87 10.57 17.58
C GLU A 233 -2.76 10.90 16.38
N ILE A 234 -2.47 10.33 15.20
CA ILE A 234 -3.28 10.52 13.99
C ILE A 234 -4.74 10.12 14.23
N PHE A 235 -5.00 8.89 14.70
CA PHE A 235 -6.37 8.44 14.95
C PHE A 235 -7.05 9.26 16.04
N THR A 236 -6.34 9.63 17.11
CA THR A 236 -6.87 10.49 18.17
C THR A 236 -7.31 11.85 17.62
N GLN A 237 -6.51 12.49 16.76
CA GLN A 237 -6.86 13.81 16.22
C GLN A 237 -7.98 13.72 15.17
N VAL A 238 -7.94 12.73 14.28
CA VAL A 238 -8.98 12.56 13.25
C VAL A 238 -10.34 12.27 13.89
N THR A 239 -10.40 11.39 14.89
CA THR A 239 -11.66 11.11 15.61
C THR A 239 -12.17 12.33 16.39
N ALA A 240 -11.27 13.09 17.02
CA ALA A 240 -11.62 14.33 17.69
C ALA A 240 -12.15 15.40 16.71
N GLU A 241 -11.59 15.48 15.48
CA GLU A 241 -12.08 16.38 14.44
C GLU A 241 -13.49 15.98 13.98
N ILE A 242 -13.72 14.69 13.78
CA ILE A 242 -15.04 14.14 13.45
C ILE A 242 -16.03 14.44 14.58
N GLU A 243 -15.65 14.27 15.85
CA GLU A 243 -16.50 14.60 16.99
C GLU A 243 -16.81 16.12 17.01
N ALA A 244 -15.83 16.97 16.72
CA ALA A 244 -16.02 18.41 16.66
C ALA A 244 -16.98 18.83 15.53
N GLN A 245 -16.91 18.19 14.36
CA GLN A 245 -17.75 18.50 13.20
C GLN A 245 -19.16 17.89 13.30
N ALA A 246 -19.27 16.64 13.74
CA ALA A 246 -20.49 15.85 13.67
C ALA A 246 -21.13 15.56 15.04
N GLY A 247 -20.40 15.73 16.15
CA GLY A 247 -20.86 15.41 17.50
C GLY A 247 -21.00 13.91 17.75
N VAL A 248 -20.28 13.09 16.99
CA VAL A 248 -20.27 11.62 17.10
C VAL A 248 -18.86 11.19 17.48
N GLU A 249 -18.76 10.44 18.56
CA GLU A 249 -17.52 9.86 19.06
C GLU A 249 -17.25 8.54 18.32
N TYR A 250 -16.03 8.38 17.83
CA TYR A 250 -15.51 7.14 17.27
C TYR A 250 -14.30 6.73 18.08
N ASP A 251 -14.22 5.45 18.42
CA ASP A 251 -13.08 4.84 19.08
C ASP A 251 -12.41 3.93 18.06
N VAL A 252 -11.36 4.43 17.42
CA VAL A 252 -10.58 3.68 16.43
C VAL A 252 -9.11 3.83 16.79
N SER A 253 -8.41 2.71 16.83
CA SER A 253 -6.99 2.62 17.15
C SER A 253 -6.20 1.93 16.03
N THR A 254 -6.88 1.32 15.06
CA THR A 254 -6.27 0.64 13.92
C THR A 254 -6.91 1.05 12.58
N PRO A 255 -6.20 0.86 11.44
CA PRO A 255 -6.79 1.08 10.10
C PRO A 255 -8.02 0.20 9.84
N ALA A 256 -8.03 -1.04 10.35
CA ALA A 256 -9.15 -1.95 10.19
C ALA A 256 -10.41 -1.43 10.90
N GLU A 257 -10.27 -1.00 12.17
CA GLU A 257 -11.35 -0.38 12.93
C GLU A 257 -11.85 0.92 12.27
N ALA A 258 -10.93 1.73 11.74
CA ALA A 258 -11.27 2.95 11.01
C ALA A 258 -12.11 2.65 9.75
N ARG A 259 -11.77 1.63 8.98
CA ARG A 259 -12.54 1.20 7.81
C ARG A 259 -13.91 0.63 8.20
N GLU A 260 -13.98 -0.19 9.25
CA GLU A 260 -15.27 -0.68 9.75
C GLU A 260 -16.17 0.47 10.24
N ALA A 261 -15.58 1.44 10.95
CA ALA A 261 -16.27 2.65 11.37
C ALA A 261 -16.73 3.49 10.17
N ALA A 262 -15.93 3.56 9.10
CA ALA A 262 -16.28 4.25 7.85
C ALA A 262 -17.48 3.60 7.14
N GLU A 263 -17.55 2.27 7.09
CA GLU A 263 -18.70 1.54 6.52
C GLU A 263 -20.00 1.82 7.28
N ASN A 264 -19.90 1.99 8.60
CA ASN A 264 -21.02 2.29 9.48
C ASN A 264 -21.28 3.80 9.64
N ALA A 265 -20.45 4.65 9.04
CA ALA A 265 -20.56 6.08 9.17
C ALA A 265 -21.84 6.59 8.50
N SER A 266 -22.58 7.40 9.24
CA SER A 266 -23.89 7.90 8.80
C SER A 266 -23.81 9.05 7.80
N LEU A 267 -22.62 9.65 7.61
CA LEU A 267 -22.36 10.76 6.69
C LEU A 267 -21.13 10.46 5.82
N PRO A 268 -21.20 10.68 4.49
CA PRO A 268 -20.07 10.40 3.59
C PRO A 268 -18.75 11.08 3.98
N PRO A 269 -18.71 12.36 4.40
CA PRO A 269 -17.44 13.00 4.80
C PRO A 269 -16.74 12.33 5.99
N ILE A 270 -17.50 11.67 6.87
CA ILE A 270 -16.94 10.94 8.01
C ILE A 270 -16.29 9.64 7.52
N ALA A 271 -16.98 8.92 6.61
CA ALA A 271 -16.42 7.73 5.98
C ALA A 271 -15.13 8.05 5.22
N ASP A 272 -15.12 9.15 4.45
CA ASP A 272 -13.95 9.61 3.71
C ASP A 272 -12.79 9.94 4.66
N ALA A 273 -13.05 10.68 5.75
CA ALA A 273 -12.02 11.02 6.74
C ALA A 273 -11.41 9.79 7.43
N LEU A 274 -12.25 8.81 7.79
CA LEU A 274 -11.80 7.56 8.42
C LEU A 274 -11.01 6.67 7.45
N ASN A 275 -11.45 6.55 6.19
CA ASN A 275 -10.70 5.81 5.16
C ASN A 275 -9.36 6.49 4.85
N ASN A 276 -9.34 7.81 4.69
CA ASN A 276 -8.10 8.55 4.46
C ASN A 276 -7.11 8.38 5.61
N ALA A 277 -7.59 8.39 6.86
CA ALA A 277 -6.75 8.14 8.02
C ALA A 277 -6.20 6.71 8.05
N ALA A 278 -7.03 5.71 7.71
CA ALA A 278 -6.60 4.32 7.60
C ALA A 278 -5.50 4.15 6.53
N ASP A 279 -5.72 4.71 5.34
CA ASP A 279 -4.78 4.62 4.22
C ASP A 279 -3.45 5.33 4.54
N ALA A 280 -3.51 6.52 5.13
CA ALA A 280 -2.31 7.26 5.55
C ALA A 280 -1.50 6.52 6.61
N VAL A 281 -2.16 5.87 7.58
CA VAL A 281 -1.48 5.07 8.60
C VAL A 281 -0.80 3.83 8.01
N GLU A 282 -1.44 3.14 7.06
CA GLU A 282 -0.84 1.99 6.37
C GLU A 282 0.37 2.40 5.54
N GLU A 283 0.30 3.56 4.88
CA GLU A 283 1.42 4.11 4.13
C GLU A 283 2.60 4.47 5.07
N ILE A 284 2.33 5.17 6.18
CA ILE A 284 3.34 5.48 7.20
C ILE A 284 4.01 4.22 7.74
N ALA A 285 3.23 3.18 8.04
CA ALA A 285 3.77 1.93 8.54
C ALA A 285 4.64 1.22 7.51
N SER A 286 4.22 1.19 6.24
CA SER A 286 5.00 0.63 5.14
C SER A 286 6.33 1.37 4.96
N LEU A 287 6.32 2.71 5.03
CA LEU A 287 7.53 3.54 4.93
C LEU A 287 8.49 3.30 6.10
N ALA A 288 7.96 3.09 7.29
CA ALA A 288 8.75 2.84 8.49
C ALA A 288 9.21 1.38 8.67
N ASP A 289 8.80 0.44 7.81
CA ASP A 289 8.90 -1.01 8.06
C ASP A 289 8.28 -1.40 9.43
N TYR A 290 7.23 -0.66 9.83
CA TYR A 290 6.51 -0.87 11.07
C TYR A 290 5.38 -1.86 10.85
N THR A 291 5.30 -2.87 11.71
CA THR A 291 4.14 -3.76 11.72
C THR A 291 3.04 -3.09 12.51
N ILE A 292 1.97 -2.68 11.83
CA ILE A 292 0.75 -2.23 12.50
C ILE A 292 0.21 -3.42 13.26
N ASP A 293 0.10 -3.27 14.57
CA ASP A 293 -0.73 -4.14 15.40
C ASP A 293 -2.19 -3.80 15.07
N ASP A 294 -2.67 -4.33 13.95
CA ASP A 294 -4.00 -4.11 13.41
C ASP A 294 -5.06 -4.91 14.17
N GLY A 295 -4.67 -5.61 15.24
CA GLY A 295 -5.46 -6.69 15.85
C GLY A 295 -5.78 -7.83 14.88
N SER A 296 -5.33 -7.72 13.62
CA SER A 296 -5.27 -8.75 12.59
C SER A 296 -3.83 -9.19 12.46
N ASP A 297 -3.26 -9.52 13.62
CA ASP A 297 -2.42 -10.69 13.61
C ASP A 297 -3.07 -11.74 12.69
N GLY A 298 -2.26 -12.46 11.93
CA GLY A 298 -2.64 -13.79 11.44
C GLY A 298 -2.83 -14.78 12.61
N ASP A 299 -3.55 -14.35 13.63
CA ASP A 299 -3.73 -14.87 14.97
C ASP A 299 -5.20 -14.67 15.38
N SER A 300 -6.11 -14.96 14.45
CA SER A 300 -7.40 -15.57 14.84
C SER A 300 -7.18 -16.80 15.74
N GLY A 301 -5.94 -17.30 15.86
CA GLY A 301 -5.47 -18.20 16.88
C GLY A 301 -5.54 -17.64 18.30
N ASN A 302 -5.01 -16.45 18.63
CA ASN A 302 -4.78 -16.02 20.01
C ASN A 302 -5.98 -15.37 20.69
N GLU A 303 -6.85 -14.63 19.97
CA GLU A 303 -8.15 -14.23 20.55
C GLU A 303 -9.02 -15.47 20.80
N THR A 304 -9.14 -16.36 19.81
CA THR A 304 -9.88 -17.62 19.96
C THR A 304 -9.25 -18.51 21.04
N VAL A 305 -7.92 -18.59 21.14
CA VAL A 305 -7.20 -19.30 22.21
C VAL A 305 -7.43 -18.62 23.55
N ALA A 306 -7.49 -17.30 23.63
CA ALA A 306 -7.80 -16.58 24.86
C ALA A 306 -9.25 -16.83 25.30
N GLU A 307 -10.21 -16.81 24.39
CA GLU A 307 -11.61 -17.17 24.65
C GLU A 307 -11.75 -18.63 25.08
N ILE A 308 -11.10 -19.56 24.38
CA ILE A 308 -11.07 -20.98 24.77
C ILE A 308 -10.41 -21.14 26.14
N ASN A 309 -9.31 -20.46 26.41
CA ASN A 309 -8.63 -20.51 27.70
C ASN A 309 -9.48 -19.90 28.82
N ALA A 310 -10.32 -18.91 28.55
CA ALA A 310 -11.29 -18.37 29.50
C ALA A 310 -12.38 -19.40 29.83
N ILE A 311 -12.90 -20.12 28.83
CA ILE A 311 -13.83 -21.24 29.05
C ILE A 311 -13.15 -22.34 29.91
N VAL A 312 -11.88 -22.64 29.65
CA VAL A 312 -11.09 -23.60 30.45
C VAL A 312 -10.89 -23.10 31.88
N GLU A 313 -10.67 -21.79 32.09
CA GLU A 313 -10.59 -21.20 33.43
C GLU A 313 -11.91 -21.35 34.21
N ASP A 314 -13.05 -21.13 33.54
CA ASP A 314 -14.38 -21.32 34.13
C ASP A 314 -14.69 -22.79 34.49
N ILE A 315 -14.20 -23.74 33.69
CA ILE A 315 -14.24 -25.17 34.03
C ILE A 315 -13.34 -25.44 35.25
N ASN A 316 -12.09 -24.96 35.23
CA ASN A 316 -11.14 -25.16 36.31
C ASN A 316 -11.61 -24.55 37.63
N ALA A 317 -12.37 -23.45 37.60
CA ALA A 317 -12.98 -22.86 38.78
C ALA A 317 -14.03 -23.78 39.44
N GLN A 318 -14.55 -24.77 38.72
CA GLN A 318 -15.52 -25.77 39.21
C GLN A 318 -14.86 -27.10 39.61
N LEU A 319 -13.58 -27.31 39.26
CA LEU A 319 -12.80 -28.49 39.64
C LEU A 319 -12.11 -28.25 40.99
N GLU A 320 -12.44 -29.05 42.01
CA GLU A 320 -11.89 -28.87 43.38
C GLU A 320 -10.98 -30.02 43.83
N ASN A 321 -11.20 -31.23 43.32
CA ASN A 321 -10.59 -32.47 43.79
C ASN A 321 -9.71 -33.18 42.74
N VAL A 322 -9.61 -32.62 41.54
CA VAL A 322 -8.80 -33.15 40.43
C VAL A 322 -7.77 -32.13 39.93
N ASP A 323 -6.88 -32.58 39.04
CA ASP A 323 -5.94 -31.68 38.38
C ASP A 323 -6.70 -30.78 37.39
N PRO A 324 -6.28 -29.51 37.24
CA PRO A 324 -6.90 -28.61 36.29
C PRO A 324 -6.64 -29.06 34.85
N VAL A 325 -7.57 -28.72 33.97
CA VAL A 325 -7.43 -28.83 32.52
C VAL A 325 -6.36 -27.83 32.06
N GLY A 326 -5.44 -28.29 31.21
CA GLY A 326 -4.39 -27.45 30.61
C GLY A 326 -4.93 -26.38 29.66
N THR A 327 -4.24 -25.24 29.61
CA THR A 327 -4.48 -24.19 28.59
C THR A 327 -3.83 -24.59 27.27
N ILE A 328 -4.34 -24.03 26.17
CA ILE A 328 -3.81 -24.25 24.83
C ILE A 328 -3.07 -23.01 24.32
N GLU A 329 -2.22 -23.21 23.31
CA GLU A 329 -1.45 -22.15 22.64
C GLU A 329 -1.85 -22.00 21.16
N ASN A 330 -2.70 -22.90 20.63
CA ASN A 330 -3.21 -22.85 19.25
C ASN A 330 -4.55 -23.61 19.11
N THR A 331 -5.26 -23.37 18.00
CA THR A 331 -6.58 -23.96 17.70
C THR A 331 -6.54 -25.11 16.69
N ASP A 332 -5.37 -25.74 16.49
CA ASP A 332 -5.27 -26.89 15.59
C ASP A 332 -6.24 -28.00 16.01
N SER A 333 -6.92 -28.62 15.04
CA SER A 333 -7.93 -29.68 15.31
C SER A 333 -7.47 -30.79 16.27
N GLY A 334 -6.19 -31.16 16.24
CA GLY A 334 -5.62 -32.12 17.19
C GLY A 334 -5.53 -31.58 18.62
N THR A 335 -5.14 -30.32 18.79
CA THR A 335 -5.09 -29.63 20.09
C THR A 335 -6.49 -29.47 20.69
N ILE A 336 -7.48 -29.11 19.86
CA ILE A 336 -8.88 -28.96 20.29
C ILE A 336 -9.50 -30.30 20.69
N ASP A 337 -9.23 -31.37 19.95
CA ASP A 337 -9.71 -32.70 20.30
C ASP A 337 -9.05 -33.23 21.58
N ASP A 338 -7.76 -32.97 21.79
CA ASP A 338 -7.05 -33.32 23.02
C ASP A 338 -7.60 -32.53 24.22
N LEU A 339 -7.84 -31.22 24.07
CA LEU A 339 -8.47 -30.38 25.10
C LEU A 339 -9.87 -30.85 25.46
N ALA A 340 -10.70 -31.16 24.46
CA ALA A 340 -12.06 -31.68 24.69
C ALA A 340 -12.04 -33.01 25.45
N ALA A 341 -11.11 -33.90 25.13
CA ALA A 341 -10.93 -35.16 25.84
C ALA A 341 -10.46 -34.94 27.28
N GLU A 342 -9.56 -33.97 27.50
CA GLU A 342 -9.08 -33.60 28.83
C GLU A 342 -10.20 -33.02 29.71
N ILE A 343 -11.04 -32.11 29.16
CA ILE A 343 -12.21 -31.56 29.85
C ILE A 343 -13.13 -32.67 30.35
N PHE A 344 -13.53 -33.61 29.48
CA PHE A 344 -14.41 -34.71 29.90
C PHE A 344 -13.73 -35.61 30.93
N THR A 345 -12.44 -35.89 30.78
CA THR A 345 -11.67 -36.69 31.74
C THR A 345 -11.65 -36.03 33.13
N GLN A 346 -11.36 -34.73 33.22
CA GLN A 346 -11.27 -34.06 34.51
C GLN A 346 -12.65 -33.86 35.16
N VAL A 347 -13.66 -33.48 34.40
CA VAL A 347 -15.03 -33.31 34.93
C VAL A 347 -15.59 -34.64 35.43
N THR A 348 -15.39 -35.75 34.70
CA THR A 348 -15.84 -37.07 35.16
C THR A 348 -15.07 -37.54 36.39
N ALA A 349 -13.76 -37.28 36.46
CA ALA A 349 -12.95 -37.58 37.65
C ALA A 349 -13.38 -36.74 38.86
N GLU A 350 -13.76 -35.48 38.69
CA GLU A 350 -14.31 -34.62 39.76
C GLU A 350 -15.64 -35.17 40.27
N ILE A 351 -16.54 -35.56 39.36
CA ILE A 351 -17.81 -36.20 39.71
C ILE A 351 -17.56 -37.50 40.48
N GLU A 352 -16.60 -38.33 40.05
CA GLU A 352 -16.26 -39.56 40.76
C GLU A 352 -15.69 -39.26 42.16
N ALA A 353 -14.83 -38.24 42.28
CA ALA A 353 -14.27 -37.81 43.57
C ALA A 353 -15.36 -37.31 44.53
N GLN A 354 -16.36 -36.57 44.04
CA GLN A 354 -17.44 -36.02 44.86
C GLN A 354 -18.52 -37.06 45.19
N SER A 355 -18.86 -37.93 44.24
CA SER A 355 -20.05 -38.79 44.31
C SER A 355 -19.75 -40.28 44.48
N GLY A 356 -18.52 -40.71 44.20
CA GLY A 356 -18.09 -42.11 44.19
C GLY A 356 -18.69 -42.93 43.04
N MET A 357 -19.24 -42.27 42.02
CA MET A 357 -19.82 -42.89 40.83
C MET A 357 -18.96 -42.60 39.61
N GLU A 358 -18.60 -43.67 38.89
CA GLU A 358 -17.81 -43.62 37.67
C GLU A 358 -18.70 -43.27 36.47
N TYR A 359 -18.24 -42.33 35.65
CA TYR A 359 -18.86 -41.94 34.38
C TYR A 359 -17.83 -42.09 33.28
N ASP A 360 -18.21 -42.75 32.19
CA ASP A 360 -17.39 -42.88 30.99
C ASP A 360 -18.01 -42.02 29.90
N VAL A 361 -17.41 -40.85 29.68
CA VAL A 361 -17.90 -39.84 28.76
C VAL A 361 -16.72 -39.37 27.93
N SER A 362 -16.84 -39.55 26.62
CA SER A 362 -15.81 -39.15 25.66
C SER A 362 -16.33 -38.19 24.59
N THR A 363 -17.63 -37.93 24.59
CA THR A 363 -18.30 -37.07 23.60
C THR A 363 -19.42 -36.24 24.24
N VAL A 364 -19.75 -35.11 23.61
CA VAL A 364 -20.89 -34.25 23.99
C VAL A 364 -22.20 -35.03 24.09
N ALA A 365 -22.45 -35.95 23.15
CA ALA A 365 -23.67 -36.75 23.13
C ALA A 365 -23.74 -37.72 24.34
N GLU A 366 -22.63 -38.38 24.68
CA GLU A 366 -22.53 -39.24 25.86
C GLU A 366 -22.67 -38.42 27.15
N ALA A 367 -22.11 -37.21 27.20
CA ALA A 367 -22.23 -36.32 28.35
C ALA A 367 -23.68 -35.93 28.62
N ARG A 368 -24.42 -35.54 27.58
CA ARG A 368 -25.85 -35.19 27.67
C ARG A 368 -26.71 -36.40 28.05
N GLU A 369 -26.45 -37.57 27.48
CA GLU A 369 -27.15 -38.81 27.87
C GLU A 369 -26.87 -39.19 29.33
N ALA A 370 -25.62 -39.06 29.79
CA ALA A 370 -25.25 -39.29 31.17
C ALA A 370 -25.90 -38.27 32.13
N ALA A 371 -26.00 -37.00 31.73
CA ALA A 371 -26.67 -35.96 32.48
C ALA A 371 -28.17 -36.23 32.67
N GLU A 372 -28.87 -36.69 31.61
CA GLU A 372 -30.29 -37.07 31.68
C GLU A 372 -30.55 -38.21 32.68
N ASN A 373 -29.58 -39.11 32.81
CA ASN A 373 -29.65 -40.27 33.70
C ASN A 373 -28.98 -40.03 35.06
N ALA A 374 -28.45 -38.84 35.31
CA ALA A 374 -27.71 -38.54 36.53
C ALA A 374 -28.64 -38.58 37.76
N PRO A 375 -28.23 -39.24 38.85
CA PRO A 375 -29.07 -39.43 40.03
C PRO A 375 -29.18 -38.17 40.90
N LEU A 376 -28.32 -37.18 40.68
CA LEU A 376 -28.27 -35.93 41.43
C LEU A 376 -28.18 -34.73 40.47
N PRO A 377 -28.92 -33.64 40.71
CA PRO A 377 -28.90 -32.46 39.85
C PRO A 377 -27.50 -31.86 39.62
N PRO A 378 -26.62 -31.72 40.64
CA PRO A 378 -25.28 -31.16 40.42
C PRO A 378 -24.41 -31.98 39.45
N ILE A 379 -24.64 -33.30 39.37
CA ILE A 379 -23.93 -34.16 38.42
C ILE A 379 -24.45 -33.94 37.00
N ALA A 380 -25.77 -33.80 36.84
CA ALA A 380 -26.38 -33.46 35.57
C ALA A 380 -25.90 -32.10 35.06
N ASP A 381 -25.84 -31.10 35.96
CA ASP A 381 -25.40 -29.75 35.66
C ASP A 381 -23.92 -29.75 35.23
N ALA A 382 -23.04 -30.44 35.95
CA ALA A 382 -21.62 -30.55 35.60
C ALA A 382 -21.40 -31.21 34.23
N LEU A 383 -22.13 -32.29 33.92
CA LEU A 383 -22.04 -32.98 32.64
C LEU A 383 -22.59 -32.15 31.47
N ASN A 384 -23.69 -31.42 31.68
CA ASN A 384 -24.22 -30.50 30.66
C ASN A 384 -23.28 -29.31 30.44
N ASN A 385 -22.74 -28.72 31.51
CA ASN A 385 -21.78 -27.62 31.40
C ASN A 385 -20.53 -28.04 30.63
N ALA A 386 -20.00 -29.24 30.87
CA ALA A 386 -18.87 -29.77 30.12
C ALA A 386 -19.22 -30.00 28.63
N ALA A 387 -20.42 -30.50 28.35
CA ALA A 387 -20.90 -30.70 26.99
C ALA A 387 -21.05 -29.38 26.24
N ASP A 388 -21.62 -28.37 26.88
CA ASP A 388 -21.84 -27.05 26.32
C ASP A 388 -20.50 -26.33 26.09
N ALA A 389 -19.57 -26.40 27.04
CA ALA A 389 -18.23 -25.82 26.89
C ALA A 389 -17.45 -26.46 25.74
N VAL A 390 -17.52 -27.79 25.56
CA VAL A 390 -16.86 -28.47 24.44
C VAL A 390 -17.53 -28.13 23.09
N GLU A 391 -18.85 -27.95 23.04
CA GLU A 391 -19.52 -27.44 21.83
C GLU A 391 -19.08 -26.01 21.50
N GLU A 392 -18.98 -25.14 22.51
CA GLU A 392 -18.55 -23.76 22.36
C GLU A 392 -17.10 -23.66 21.87
N ILE A 393 -16.17 -24.38 22.51
CA ILE A 393 -14.76 -24.45 22.09
C ILE A 393 -14.62 -24.92 20.63
N ARG A 394 -15.40 -25.93 20.22
CA ARG A 394 -15.38 -26.42 18.84
C ARG A 394 -15.95 -25.42 17.85
N ASN A 395 -17.03 -24.73 18.21
CA ASN A 395 -17.60 -23.70 17.35
C ASN A 395 -16.63 -22.53 17.19
N LEU A 396 -15.93 -22.13 18.26
CA LEU A 396 -14.90 -21.09 18.23
C LEU A 396 -13.72 -21.49 17.35
N ALA A 397 -13.25 -22.74 17.44
CA ALA A 397 -12.13 -23.23 16.64
C ALA A 397 -12.47 -23.50 15.15
N ASP A 398 -13.75 -23.62 14.78
CA ASP A 398 -14.22 -23.82 13.40
C ASP A 398 -14.51 -22.49 12.66
N THR A 399 -14.36 -21.35 13.34
CA THR A 399 -14.48 -19.98 12.77
C THR A 399 -13.18 -19.53 12.13
#